data_AF-A0A814P0Z8-F1
#
_entry.id   AF-A0A814P0Z8-F1
#
_cell.length_a   1.000
_cell.length_b   1.000
_cell.length_c   1.000
_cell.angle_alpha   90.00
_cell.angle_beta   90.00
_cell.angle_gamma   90.00
#
_symmetry.space_group_name_H-M   'P 1'
#
loop_
_entity.id
_entity.type
_entity.pdbx_description
1 polymer ?
#
loop_
_entity_poly.entity_id
_entity_poly.type
_entity_poly.pdbx_seq_one_letter_code
_entity_poly.pdbx_strand_id
1 'polypeptide(L)'
;MYCMRGLPGKEDWNNNIPVSPQYMLTQRDWWFQHDRGCDKVPPLDGHFLELPAGGSFTVEIATNRAFTTFGVNPNFDGYFGGNQNPVRSDEGCVVDPNLHTFNQSSAPGTVFAISYENSIDKVTPENLVVFTVRYNTPWQRVTSYDVPKDLPHCPLGGCTCAWGWIPMGCGQPNMYMQGHKCMVTGTTSTRKLAVAKPPVYCEDDPSKCVKGAKQMIFYQQLTGNNVFNPPKMPTYNARMGFSDGAQNDIFE
;
A
#
# COMPACT_ATOMS: atom_id res chain seq x y z
N MET A 1 -9.72 2.98 7.14
CA MET A 1 -8.29 2.67 7.41
C MET A 1 -7.94 2.89 8.87
N TYR A 2 -6.84 2.32 9.36
CA TYR A 2 -6.29 2.68 10.67
C TYR A 2 -5.91 4.16 10.68
N CYS A 3 -6.04 4.84 11.82
CA CYS A 3 -5.62 6.24 12.01
C CYS A 3 -6.36 7.24 11.08
N MET A 4 -7.49 6.83 10.47
CA MET A 4 -8.24 7.68 9.53
C MET A 4 -8.65 9.00 10.18
N ARG A 5 -9.15 8.92 11.42
CA ARG A 5 -9.64 10.07 12.19
C ARG A 5 -8.55 10.81 12.98
N GLY A 6 -7.30 10.41 12.82
CA GLY A 6 -6.17 10.85 13.64
C GLY A 6 -5.90 9.89 14.80
N LEU A 7 -5.27 10.40 15.85
CA LEU A 7 -4.97 9.66 17.08
C LEU A 7 -6.21 9.48 17.98
N PRO A 8 -6.18 8.56 18.99
CA PRO A 8 -7.33 8.31 19.85
C PRO A 8 -7.94 9.59 20.43
N GLY A 9 -9.28 9.65 20.44
CA GLY A 9 -10.03 10.76 21.01
C GLY A 9 -10.09 12.04 20.17
N LYS A 10 -9.62 12.00 18.91
CA LYS A 10 -9.69 13.15 17.99
C LYS A 10 -10.49 12.79 16.73
N GLU A 11 -11.28 13.74 16.26
CA GLU A 11 -11.75 13.80 14.87
C GLU A 11 -10.91 14.86 14.17
N ASP A 12 -9.88 14.42 13.47
CA ASP A 12 -9.04 15.31 12.68
C ASP A 12 -9.42 15.20 11.20
N TRP A 13 -10.12 16.22 10.72
CA TRP A 13 -10.51 16.32 9.31
C TRP A 13 -9.37 16.79 8.40
N ASN A 14 -8.30 17.35 8.98
CA ASN A 14 -7.08 17.78 8.28
C ASN A 14 -5.92 16.83 8.59
N ASN A 15 -6.25 15.56 8.80
CA ASN A 15 -5.29 14.55 9.24
C ASN A 15 -4.27 14.21 8.15
N ASN A 16 -3.00 14.48 8.46
CA ASN A 16 -1.83 14.10 7.66
C ASN A 16 -0.87 13.16 8.41
N ILE A 17 -1.24 12.68 9.60
CA ILE A 17 -0.41 11.71 10.35
C ILE A 17 -0.10 10.46 9.50
N PRO A 18 -1.08 9.87 8.78
CA PRO A 18 -0.85 8.66 8.00
C PRO A 18 0.02 8.85 6.76
N VAL A 19 0.26 10.10 6.34
CA VAL A 19 0.96 10.42 5.08
C VAL A 19 2.45 10.65 5.27
N SER A 20 2.96 10.63 6.52
CA SER A 20 4.38 10.83 6.77
C SER A 20 5.19 9.61 6.30
N PRO A 21 6.30 9.80 5.56
CA PRO A 21 7.15 8.70 5.11
C PRO A 21 7.77 7.94 6.30
N GLN A 22 8.18 6.70 6.04
CA GLN A 22 8.91 5.85 6.98
C GLN A 22 10.34 5.66 6.50
N TYR A 23 11.31 6.11 7.29
CA TYR A 23 12.72 6.07 6.93
C TYR A 23 13.57 5.90 8.19
N MET A 24 14.53 4.98 8.16
CA MET A 24 15.46 4.73 9.26
C MET A 24 14.75 4.51 10.61
N LEU A 25 13.66 3.73 10.59
CA LEU A 25 12.94 3.30 11.79
C LEU A 25 13.27 1.85 12.13
N THR A 26 13.09 1.45 13.39
CA THR A 26 13.14 0.02 13.75
C THR A 26 11.88 -0.69 13.25
N GLN A 27 11.94 -2.01 13.04
CA GLN A 27 10.76 -2.81 12.65
C GLN A 27 9.56 -2.56 13.54
N ARG A 28 9.77 -2.53 14.85
CA ARG A 28 8.71 -2.23 15.80
C ARG A 28 8.02 -0.89 15.51
N ASP A 29 8.78 0.12 15.08
CA ASP A 29 8.30 1.48 14.90
C ASP A 29 7.64 1.70 13.53
N TRP A 30 8.20 1.14 12.44
CA TRP A 30 7.58 1.30 11.11
C TRP A 30 6.43 0.33 10.86
N TRP A 31 6.38 -0.83 11.53
CA TRP A 31 5.31 -1.81 11.32
C TRP A 31 3.95 -1.18 11.60
N PHE A 32 3.12 -1.04 10.56
CA PHE A 32 1.83 -0.37 10.61
C PHE A 32 1.84 1.04 11.24
N GLN A 33 2.95 1.78 11.08
CA GLN A 33 3.12 3.15 11.59
C GLN A 33 2.97 3.25 13.12
N HIS A 34 3.62 2.33 13.85
CA HIS A 34 3.62 2.32 15.31
C HIS A 34 4.32 3.53 15.93
N ASP A 35 5.35 4.09 15.28
CA ASP A 35 6.09 5.29 15.68
C ASP A 35 5.18 6.47 16.04
N ARG A 36 4.05 6.58 15.33
CA ARG A 36 3.01 7.59 15.52
C ARG A 36 1.70 7.03 16.07
N GLY A 37 1.67 5.76 16.47
CA GLY A 37 0.55 5.11 17.15
C GLY A 37 -0.67 4.81 16.27
N CYS A 38 -0.52 4.81 14.94
CA CYS A 38 -1.63 4.59 14.03
C CYS A 38 -2.17 3.15 14.08
N ASP A 39 -1.32 2.17 14.35
CA ASP A 39 -1.68 0.76 14.58
C ASP A 39 -2.65 0.55 15.76
N LYS A 40 -2.71 1.49 16.70
CA LYS A 40 -3.60 1.47 17.87
C LYS A 40 -4.96 2.12 17.61
N VAL A 41 -5.20 2.65 16.41
CA VAL A 41 -6.45 3.33 16.05
C VAL A 41 -7.11 2.58 14.90
N PRO A 42 -7.85 1.49 15.15
CA PRO A 42 -8.56 0.79 14.09
C PRO A 42 -9.67 1.68 13.49
N PRO A 43 -10.17 1.34 12.28
CA PRO A 43 -11.42 1.91 11.81
C PRO A 43 -12.58 1.56 12.76
N LEU A 44 -13.71 2.26 12.62
CA LEU A 44 -14.93 1.95 13.38
C LEU A 44 -15.39 0.51 13.08
N ASP A 45 -16.02 -0.12 14.08
CA ASP A 45 -16.56 -1.47 13.92
C ASP A 45 -17.53 -1.54 12.73
N GLY A 46 -17.42 -2.61 11.94
CA GLY A 46 -18.21 -2.79 10.72
C GLY A 46 -17.67 -2.05 9.48
N HIS A 47 -16.65 -1.20 9.62
CA HIS A 47 -16.05 -0.49 8.48
C HIS A 47 -14.86 -1.28 7.90
N PHE A 48 -15.09 -1.90 6.74
CA PHE A 48 -14.09 -2.67 6.01
C PHE A 48 -13.82 -2.06 4.64
N LEU A 49 -12.58 -2.18 4.16
CA LEU A 49 -12.31 -2.12 2.73
C LEU A 49 -12.83 -3.42 2.09
N GLU A 50 -13.87 -3.33 1.27
CA GLU A 50 -14.44 -4.48 0.58
C GLU A 50 -13.59 -4.87 -0.64
N LEU A 51 -13.29 -6.16 -0.75
CA LEU A 51 -12.49 -6.75 -1.81
C LEU A 51 -13.38 -7.73 -2.60
N PRO A 52 -14.05 -7.28 -3.67
CA PRO A 52 -14.91 -8.14 -4.47
C PRO A 52 -14.06 -9.13 -5.27
N ALA A 53 -14.11 -10.42 -4.92
CA ALA A 53 -13.29 -11.44 -5.56
C ALA A 53 -13.53 -11.51 -7.08
N GLY A 54 -12.47 -11.32 -7.86
CA GLY A 54 -12.53 -11.32 -9.33
C GLY A 54 -13.02 -10.01 -9.93
N GLY A 55 -13.38 -9.04 -9.10
CA GLY A 55 -13.69 -7.67 -9.49
C GLY A 55 -12.54 -6.72 -9.14
N SER A 56 -12.90 -5.45 -8.94
CA SER A 56 -11.96 -4.40 -8.56
C SER A 56 -12.58 -3.54 -7.46
N PHE A 57 -11.74 -2.92 -6.64
CA PHE A 57 -12.14 -1.92 -5.66
C PHE A 57 -11.41 -0.61 -5.92
N THR A 58 -11.99 0.49 -5.48
CA THR A 58 -11.44 1.84 -5.66
C THR A 58 -11.12 2.44 -4.30
N VAL A 59 -9.96 3.10 -4.22
CA VAL A 59 -9.54 3.88 -3.05
C VAL A 59 -9.18 5.29 -3.46
N GLU A 60 -9.13 6.15 -2.46
CA GLU A 60 -8.58 7.49 -2.59
C GLU A 60 -7.20 7.53 -1.94
N ILE A 61 -6.23 8.08 -2.66
CA ILE A 61 -4.88 8.28 -2.17
C ILE A 61 -4.56 9.77 -2.29
N ALA A 62 -4.19 10.39 -1.18
CA ALA A 62 -4.00 11.83 -1.11
C ALA A 62 -2.94 12.25 -0.09
N THR A 63 -2.45 13.48 -0.22
CA THR A 63 -1.48 14.10 0.71
C THR A 63 -2.09 14.48 2.06
N ASN A 64 -3.42 14.48 2.18
CA ASN A 64 -4.15 14.75 3.42
C ASN A 64 -5.55 14.15 3.31
N ARG A 65 -6.13 13.70 4.44
CA ARG A 65 -7.54 13.29 4.51
C ARG A 65 -8.50 14.37 3.99
N ALA A 66 -8.20 15.64 4.22
CA ALA A 66 -9.03 16.77 3.79
C ALA A 66 -9.33 16.77 2.29
N PHE A 67 -8.47 16.15 1.48
CA PHE A 67 -8.59 16.07 0.03
C PHE A 67 -9.27 14.78 -0.46
N THR A 68 -9.96 14.06 0.42
CA THR A 68 -10.68 12.83 0.09
C THR A 68 -12.17 12.97 0.41
N THR A 69 -12.99 11.99 -0.01
CA THR A 69 -14.41 11.96 0.39
C THR A 69 -14.64 11.84 1.89
N PHE A 70 -13.60 11.53 2.67
CA PHE A 70 -13.63 11.49 4.13
C PHE A 70 -13.23 12.81 4.81
N GLY A 71 -12.90 13.86 4.04
CA GLY A 71 -12.58 15.21 4.52
C GLY A 71 -13.79 16.14 4.60
N VAL A 72 -13.58 17.39 5.06
CA VAL A 72 -14.66 18.41 5.15
C VAL A 72 -15.06 18.93 3.76
N ASN A 73 -14.13 18.94 2.79
CA ASN A 73 -14.39 19.44 1.45
C ASN A 73 -14.00 18.36 0.41
N PRO A 74 -14.91 17.41 0.12
CA PRO A 74 -14.58 16.17 -0.60
C PRO A 74 -14.30 16.35 -2.10
N ASN A 75 -14.44 17.56 -2.64
CA ASN A 75 -14.36 17.86 -4.08
C ASN A 75 -12.99 18.39 -4.53
N PHE A 76 -11.91 18.10 -3.80
CA PHE A 76 -10.57 18.40 -4.28
C PHE A 76 -10.17 17.40 -5.38
N ASP A 77 -10.28 17.87 -6.62
CA ASP A 77 -9.88 17.12 -7.81
C ASP A 77 -8.44 17.43 -8.21
N GLY A 78 -7.73 16.40 -8.66
CA GLY A 78 -6.39 16.51 -9.23
C GLY A 78 -5.47 15.36 -8.80
N TYR A 79 -4.17 15.54 -9.05
CA TYR A 79 -3.19 14.48 -8.81
C TYR A 79 -3.02 14.24 -7.32
N PHE A 80 -3.28 13.03 -6.83
CA PHE A 80 -3.11 12.67 -5.42
C PHE A 80 -3.80 13.65 -4.44
N GLY A 81 -4.99 14.15 -4.82
CA GLY A 81 -5.77 15.11 -4.05
C GLY A 81 -5.22 16.55 -4.05
N GLY A 82 -4.20 16.84 -4.87
CA GLY A 82 -3.65 18.18 -5.07
C GLY A 82 -4.02 18.79 -6.41
N ASN A 83 -3.20 19.74 -6.88
CA ASN A 83 -3.45 20.53 -8.09
C ASN A 83 -3.51 19.67 -9.38
N GLN A 84 -4.41 20.01 -10.31
CA GLN A 84 -4.45 19.43 -11.67
C GLN A 84 -3.30 19.88 -12.57
N ASN A 85 -2.54 20.90 -12.17
CA ASN A 85 -1.33 21.37 -12.84
C ASN A 85 -0.18 21.37 -11.83
N PRO A 86 0.61 20.29 -11.75
CA PRO A 86 1.60 20.14 -10.70
C PRO A 86 2.77 21.10 -10.93
N VAL A 87 3.27 21.66 -9.82
CA VAL A 87 4.51 22.43 -9.83
C VAL A 87 5.68 21.46 -9.90
N ARG A 88 6.72 21.86 -10.64
CA ARG A 88 7.90 21.05 -10.89
C ARG A 88 9.16 21.76 -10.40
N SER A 89 10.13 21.00 -9.89
CA SER A 89 11.49 21.49 -9.68
C SER A 89 12.24 21.66 -11.00
N ASP A 90 13.42 22.27 -10.95
CA ASP A 90 14.30 22.43 -12.12
C ASP A 90 14.75 21.08 -12.69
N GLU A 91 14.88 20.05 -11.85
CA GLU A 91 15.18 18.67 -12.24
C GLU A 91 13.95 17.94 -12.82
N GLY A 92 12.79 18.61 -12.86
CA GLY A 92 11.54 18.11 -13.41
C GLY A 92 10.69 17.27 -12.45
N CYS A 93 11.10 17.12 -11.18
CA CYS A 93 10.33 16.41 -10.16
C CYS A 93 9.03 17.16 -9.84
N VAL A 94 7.92 16.43 -9.71
CA VAL A 94 6.65 17.01 -9.25
C VAL A 94 6.72 17.26 -7.74
N VAL A 95 6.69 18.53 -7.34
CA VAL A 95 6.90 18.99 -5.95
C VAL A 95 5.64 19.51 -5.28
N ASP A 96 4.64 19.96 -6.03
CA ASP A 96 3.33 20.33 -5.49
C ASP A 96 2.18 19.84 -6.40
N PRO A 97 1.38 18.85 -5.96
CA PRO A 97 1.60 18.06 -4.75
C PRO A 97 2.90 17.25 -4.87
N ASN A 98 3.56 16.91 -3.76
CA ASN A 98 4.78 16.10 -3.84
C ASN A 98 4.42 14.64 -4.17
N LEU A 99 4.66 14.23 -5.42
CA LEU A 99 4.33 12.89 -5.94
C LEU A 99 5.52 11.95 -6.04
N HIS A 100 6.72 12.43 -5.70
CA HIS A 100 7.96 11.67 -5.82
C HIS A 100 8.15 11.01 -7.20
N THR A 101 7.80 11.72 -8.27
CA THR A 101 7.91 11.25 -9.65
C THR A 101 8.06 12.43 -10.61
N PHE A 102 8.49 12.17 -11.85
CA PHE A 102 8.52 13.17 -12.92
C PHE A 102 7.18 13.21 -13.66
N ASN A 103 6.50 12.09 -13.82
CA ASN A 103 5.23 11.99 -14.55
C ASN A 103 4.55 10.66 -14.20
N GLN A 104 3.37 10.40 -14.77
CA GLN A 104 2.63 9.17 -14.50
C GLN A 104 3.44 7.92 -14.83
N SER A 105 4.12 7.88 -15.98
CA SER A 105 4.87 6.68 -16.41
C SER A 105 6.14 6.42 -15.60
N SER A 106 6.60 7.39 -14.81
CA SER A 106 7.71 7.21 -13.86
C SER A 106 7.24 6.90 -12.44
N ALA A 107 5.93 6.93 -12.17
CA ALA A 107 5.40 6.56 -10.86
C ALA A 107 5.62 5.06 -10.60
N PRO A 108 6.21 4.69 -9.45
CA PRO A 108 6.85 3.39 -9.24
C PRO A 108 5.88 2.22 -9.04
N GLY A 109 4.60 2.50 -8.81
CA GLY A 109 3.55 1.53 -8.50
C GLY A 109 3.27 1.41 -7.01
N THR A 110 2.05 1.02 -6.69
CA THR A 110 1.52 0.82 -5.33
C THR A 110 0.89 -0.55 -5.21
N VAL A 111 0.69 -1.00 -3.98
CA VAL A 111 0.25 -2.37 -3.70
C VAL A 111 -0.83 -2.40 -2.63
N PHE A 112 -1.64 -3.46 -2.64
CA PHE A 112 -2.32 -3.93 -1.43
C PHE A 112 -1.91 -5.37 -1.10
N ALA A 113 -1.68 -5.60 0.19
CA ALA A 113 -1.45 -6.91 0.77
C ALA A 113 -2.55 -7.25 1.77
N ILE A 114 -2.78 -8.55 1.98
CA ILE A 114 -3.81 -9.11 2.86
C ILE A 114 -3.19 -10.17 3.78
N SER A 115 -3.60 -10.12 5.05
CA SER A 115 -3.39 -11.16 6.05
C SER A 115 -4.74 -11.60 6.57
N TYR A 116 -4.95 -12.92 6.65
CA TYR A 116 -6.17 -13.53 7.18
C TYR A 116 -6.22 -13.52 8.72
N GLU A 117 -5.36 -12.73 9.35
CA GLU A 117 -5.49 -12.36 10.75
C GLU A 117 -6.44 -11.18 10.90
N ASN A 118 -7.37 -11.28 11.84
CA ASN A 118 -8.19 -10.14 12.23
C ASN A 118 -7.34 -9.14 13.03
N SER A 119 -6.47 -9.61 13.92
CA SER A 119 -5.74 -8.72 14.82
C SER A 119 -4.38 -8.31 14.22
N ILE A 120 -4.10 -7.00 14.22
CA ILE A 120 -2.90 -6.42 13.58
C ILE A 120 -1.58 -6.87 14.22
N ASP A 121 -1.61 -7.22 15.51
CA ASP A 121 -0.47 -7.76 16.27
C ASP A 121 -0.06 -9.18 15.85
N LYS A 122 -0.96 -9.91 15.17
CA LYS A 122 -0.68 -11.24 14.62
C LYS A 122 -0.20 -11.19 13.16
N VAL A 123 -0.24 -10.01 12.54
CA VAL A 123 0.21 -9.84 11.17
C VAL A 123 1.74 -9.84 11.13
N THR A 124 2.31 -10.71 10.31
CA THR A 124 3.76 -10.84 10.07
C THR A 124 4.06 -10.60 8.60
N PRO A 125 5.32 -10.32 8.23
CA PRO A 125 5.75 -10.30 6.83
C PRO A 125 5.28 -11.51 6.01
N GLU A 126 5.36 -12.71 6.60
CA GLU A 126 5.11 -13.99 5.94
C GLU A 126 3.62 -14.26 5.71
N ASN A 127 2.73 -13.69 6.54
CA ASN A 127 1.28 -13.84 6.37
C ASN A 127 0.60 -12.63 5.71
N LEU A 128 1.34 -11.54 5.45
CA LEU A 128 0.87 -10.36 4.74
C LEU A 128 1.23 -10.45 3.24
N VAL A 129 0.36 -11.10 2.48
CA VAL A 129 0.59 -11.46 1.09
C VAL A 129 0.12 -10.35 0.14
N VAL A 130 1.00 -9.88 -0.73
CA VAL A 130 0.64 -8.95 -1.81
C VAL A 130 -0.33 -9.63 -2.76
N PHE A 131 -1.56 -9.11 -2.86
CA PHE A 131 -2.62 -9.70 -3.70
C PHE A 131 -2.96 -8.84 -4.92
N THR A 132 -2.58 -7.57 -4.94
CA THR A 132 -2.82 -6.69 -6.08
C THR A 132 -1.80 -5.57 -6.12
N VAL A 133 -1.39 -5.20 -7.34
CA VAL A 133 -0.42 -4.15 -7.62
C VAL A 133 -1.05 -3.24 -8.66
N ARG A 134 -0.81 -1.94 -8.56
CA ARG A 134 -1.14 -1.00 -9.63
C ARG A 134 0.13 -0.28 -10.06
N TYR A 135 0.44 -0.32 -11.35
CA TYR A 135 1.57 0.42 -11.90
C TYR A 135 1.24 1.89 -12.05
N ASN A 136 2.28 2.72 -12.21
CA ASN A 136 2.14 4.14 -12.54
C ASN A 136 1.30 4.90 -11.49
N THR A 137 1.41 4.45 -10.24
CA THR A 137 0.80 5.05 -9.05
C THR A 137 1.87 5.31 -7.99
N PRO A 138 1.61 6.23 -7.05
CA PRO A 138 0.48 7.16 -7.03
C PRO A 138 0.55 8.20 -8.15
N TRP A 139 -0.61 8.60 -8.67
CA TRP A 139 -0.73 9.69 -9.65
C TRP A 139 -2.09 10.37 -9.54
N GLN A 140 -3.17 9.61 -9.77
CA GLN A 140 -4.54 10.10 -9.56
C GLN A 140 -4.99 9.85 -8.12
N ARG A 141 -5.83 10.74 -7.59
CA ARG A 141 -6.47 10.55 -6.27
C ARG A 141 -7.25 9.25 -6.23
N VAL A 142 -8.16 9.08 -7.18
CA VAL A 142 -9.03 7.90 -7.27
C VAL A 142 -8.29 6.82 -8.07
N THR A 143 -8.00 5.70 -7.42
CA THR A 143 -7.24 4.59 -8.01
C THR A 143 -7.95 3.27 -7.76
N SER A 144 -8.11 2.47 -8.81
CA SER A 144 -8.70 1.13 -8.73
C SER A 144 -7.65 0.03 -8.76
N TYR A 145 -7.94 -1.06 -8.06
CA TYR A 145 -7.10 -2.25 -7.91
C TYR A 145 -7.93 -3.51 -8.14
N ASP A 146 -7.36 -4.49 -8.81
CA ASP A 146 -8.04 -5.74 -9.15
C ASP A 146 -7.85 -6.79 -8.05
N VAL A 147 -8.86 -7.61 -7.79
CA VAL A 147 -8.85 -8.62 -6.72
C VAL A 147 -8.76 -10.01 -7.35
N PRO A 148 -7.82 -10.88 -6.93
CA PRO A 148 -7.81 -12.27 -7.36
C PRO A 148 -9.15 -12.95 -7.08
N LYS A 149 -9.71 -13.62 -8.08
CA LYS A 149 -11.01 -14.33 -7.97
C LYS A 149 -11.05 -15.42 -6.89
N ASP A 150 -9.87 -15.94 -6.55
CA ASP A 150 -9.71 -17.09 -5.68
C ASP A 150 -9.42 -16.70 -4.23
N LEU A 151 -9.42 -15.40 -3.87
CA LEU A 151 -9.29 -15.00 -2.47
C LEU A 151 -10.43 -15.63 -1.63
N PRO A 152 -10.14 -16.39 -0.56
CA PRO A 152 -11.16 -16.97 0.30
C PRO A 152 -11.79 -15.93 1.23
N HIS A 153 -12.87 -16.33 1.92
CA HIS A 153 -13.50 -15.52 2.95
C HIS A 153 -12.55 -15.18 4.11
N CYS A 154 -12.61 -13.93 4.58
CA CYS A 154 -11.98 -13.51 5.82
C CYS A 154 -12.62 -14.21 7.04
N PRO A 155 -11.89 -14.37 8.15
CA PRO A 155 -12.48 -14.84 9.40
C PRO A 155 -13.49 -13.83 9.96
N LEU A 156 -14.21 -14.24 11.02
CA LEU A 156 -15.12 -13.35 11.74
C LEU A 156 -14.37 -12.09 12.23
N GLY A 157 -14.94 -10.92 11.92
CA GLY A 157 -14.34 -9.63 12.22
C GLY A 157 -13.36 -9.11 11.15
N GLY A 158 -13.24 -9.82 10.03
CA GLY A 158 -12.50 -9.39 8.85
C GLY A 158 -11.00 -9.76 8.88
N CYS A 159 -10.32 -9.37 7.80
CA CYS A 159 -8.88 -9.49 7.63
C CYS A 159 -8.18 -8.16 7.92
N THR A 160 -6.86 -8.20 8.04
CA THR A 160 -6.01 -7.00 7.97
C THR A 160 -5.39 -6.88 6.59
N CYS A 161 -5.52 -5.69 5.99
CA CYS A 161 -4.84 -5.33 4.74
C CYS A 161 -3.85 -4.19 4.97
N ALA A 162 -2.92 -4.03 4.05
CA ALA A 162 -1.99 -2.92 4.04
C ALA A 162 -1.82 -2.37 2.61
N TRP A 163 -1.92 -1.05 2.48
CA TRP A 163 -1.45 -0.34 1.29
C TRP A 163 0.05 -0.09 1.41
N GLY A 164 0.80 -0.20 0.32
CA GLY A 164 2.24 0.04 0.31
C GLY A 164 2.73 0.83 -0.90
N TRP A 165 3.81 1.60 -0.69
CA TRP A 165 4.48 2.38 -1.72
C TRP A 165 5.95 2.62 -1.40
N ILE A 166 6.80 2.63 -2.42
CA ILE A 166 8.21 3.04 -2.35
C ILE A 166 8.43 4.09 -3.45
N PRO A 167 8.73 5.36 -3.11
CA PRO A 167 9.02 6.39 -4.11
C PRO A 167 10.30 6.08 -4.89
N MET A 168 10.40 6.63 -6.11
CA MET A 168 11.56 6.45 -6.98
C MET A 168 11.95 7.76 -7.66
N GLY A 169 13.24 8.09 -7.63
CA GLY A 169 13.82 9.17 -8.44
C GLY A 169 13.72 10.58 -7.84
N CYS A 170 12.65 10.90 -7.11
CA CYS A 170 12.46 12.22 -6.51
C CYS A 170 12.33 12.15 -4.98
N GLY A 171 13.21 12.88 -4.28
CA GLY A 171 13.23 12.96 -2.81
C GLY A 171 13.99 11.82 -2.12
N GLN A 172 13.82 11.74 -0.81
CA GLN A 172 14.50 10.74 0.04
C GLN A 172 14.00 9.33 -0.26
N PRO A 173 14.90 8.33 -0.47
CA PRO A 173 14.52 6.93 -0.49
C PRO A 173 13.87 6.52 0.84
N ASN A 174 12.58 6.22 0.82
CA ASN A 174 11.80 5.84 2.01
C ASN A 174 10.75 4.78 1.62
N MET A 175 9.83 4.47 2.54
CA MET A 175 8.65 3.68 2.21
C MET A 175 7.40 4.23 2.90
N TYR A 176 6.25 3.80 2.41
CA TYR A 176 4.95 4.06 3.01
C TYR A 176 4.20 2.75 3.18
N MET A 177 3.55 2.62 4.33
CA MET A 177 2.70 1.48 4.68
C MET A 177 1.47 2.00 5.42
N GLN A 178 0.26 1.62 5.01
CA GLN A 178 -0.97 2.04 5.66
C GLN A 178 -1.92 0.87 5.94
N GLY A 179 -2.18 0.60 7.22
CA GLY A 179 -3.05 -0.50 7.66
C GLY A 179 -4.53 -0.24 7.45
N HIS A 180 -5.28 -1.28 7.10
CA HIS A 180 -6.72 -1.30 6.89
C HIS A 180 -7.35 -2.56 7.51
N LYS A 181 -8.61 -2.46 7.94
CA LYS A 181 -9.49 -3.63 8.04
C LYS A 181 -10.10 -3.86 6.66
N CYS A 182 -10.14 -5.10 6.21
CA CYS A 182 -10.68 -5.47 4.90
C CYS A 182 -11.51 -6.76 4.98
N MET A 183 -12.33 -6.98 3.96
CA MET A 183 -13.17 -8.18 3.86
C MET A 183 -13.33 -8.59 2.41
N VAL A 184 -13.17 -9.88 2.13
CA VAL A 184 -13.42 -10.44 0.80
C VAL A 184 -14.92 -10.69 0.61
N THR A 185 -15.48 -10.16 -0.48
CA THR A 185 -16.89 -10.28 -0.84
C THR A 185 -17.05 -11.05 -2.15
N GLY A 186 -18.23 -11.65 -2.39
CA GLY A 186 -18.53 -12.34 -3.65
C GLY A 186 -17.68 -13.59 -3.95
N THR A 187 -16.95 -14.13 -2.97
CA THR A 187 -16.13 -15.33 -3.14
C THR A 187 -16.88 -16.61 -2.77
N THR A 188 -16.53 -17.71 -3.43
CA THR A 188 -16.85 -19.08 -3.03
C THR A 188 -15.58 -19.92 -2.81
N SER A 189 -14.42 -19.30 -2.93
CA SER A 189 -13.13 -19.97 -2.82
C SER A 189 -12.85 -20.38 -1.38
N THR A 190 -12.24 -21.56 -1.24
CA THR A 190 -11.69 -22.08 0.02
C THR A 190 -10.17 -22.26 -0.06
N ARG A 191 -9.53 -21.76 -1.13
CA ARG A 191 -8.08 -21.85 -1.32
C ARG A 191 -7.37 -21.08 -0.21
N LYS A 192 -6.19 -21.55 0.18
CA LYS A 192 -5.32 -20.85 1.13
C LYS A 192 -4.27 -20.07 0.37
N LEU A 193 -3.88 -18.94 0.93
CA LEU A 193 -2.74 -18.19 0.44
C LEU A 193 -1.47 -18.90 0.89
N ALA A 194 -0.50 -19.00 -0.02
CA ALA A 194 0.81 -19.51 0.32
C ALA A 194 1.56 -18.52 1.23
N VAL A 195 2.55 -19.03 1.97
CA VAL A 195 3.44 -18.22 2.79
C VAL A 195 4.23 -17.26 1.90
N ALA A 196 4.13 -15.95 2.18
CA ALA A 196 4.77 -14.92 1.39
C ALA A 196 6.29 -14.92 1.58
N LYS A 197 7.02 -14.85 0.46
CA LYS A 197 8.49 -14.74 0.43
C LYS A 197 8.93 -13.33 0.04
N PRO A 198 10.06 -12.82 0.58
CA PRO A 198 10.62 -11.55 0.14
C PRO A 198 10.79 -11.51 -1.39
N PRO A 199 10.34 -10.46 -2.08
CA PRO A 199 10.62 -10.30 -3.51
C PRO A 199 12.12 -10.05 -3.73
N VAL A 200 12.61 -10.40 -4.92
CA VAL A 200 14.00 -10.18 -5.32
C VAL A 200 14.05 -9.28 -6.55
N TYR A 201 15.12 -8.49 -6.66
CA TYR A 201 15.38 -7.75 -7.89
C TYR A 201 15.68 -8.74 -9.02
N CYS A 202 14.90 -8.66 -10.09
CA CYS A 202 14.95 -9.58 -11.22
C CYS A 202 14.69 -8.90 -12.57
N GLU A 203 14.86 -7.56 -12.66
CA GLU A 203 14.63 -6.79 -13.90
C GLU A 203 15.45 -7.31 -15.09
N ASP A 204 16.72 -7.64 -14.84
CA ASP A 204 17.64 -8.10 -15.89
C ASP A 204 17.46 -9.60 -16.22
N ASP A 205 16.77 -10.36 -15.36
CA ASP A 205 16.54 -11.80 -15.52
C ASP A 205 15.22 -12.22 -14.83
N PRO A 206 14.09 -12.14 -15.56
CA PRO A 206 12.78 -12.50 -15.01
C PRO A 206 12.66 -13.94 -14.52
N SER A 207 13.55 -14.84 -14.97
CA SER A 207 13.54 -16.25 -14.52
C SER A 207 13.93 -16.39 -13.03
N LYS A 208 14.62 -15.38 -12.48
CA LYS A 208 15.02 -15.29 -11.08
C LYS A 208 13.95 -14.67 -10.18
N CYS A 209 12.87 -14.12 -10.73
CA CYS A 209 11.81 -13.53 -9.92
C CYS A 209 11.18 -14.57 -8.98
N VAL A 210 10.81 -14.13 -7.77
CA VAL A 210 10.03 -14.95 -6.84
C VAL A 210 8.64 -15.18 -7.40
N LYS A 211 8.32 -16.45 -7.66
CA LYS A 211 6.99 -16.90 -8.08
C LYS A 211 6.08 -17.09 -6.87
N GLY A 212 4.79 -16.88 -7.09
CA GLY A 212 3.76 -17.04 -6.08
C GLY A 212 3.68 -15.89 -5.08
N ALA A 213 3.24 -16.23 -3.86
CA ALA A 213 3.01 -15.28 -2.78
C ALA A 213 4.28 -14.50 -2.43
N LYS A 214 4.20 -13.18 -2.58
CA LYS A 214 5.29 -12.24 -2.27
C LYS A 214 4.91 -11.36 -1.09
N GLN A 215 5.90 -11.03 -0.28
CA GLN A 215 5.77 -10.04 0.79
C GLN A 215 5.66 -8.64 0.17
N MET A 216 5.18 -7.67 0.97
CA MET A 216 5.45 -6.26 0.68
C MET A 216 6.96 -5.99 0.71
N ILE A 217 7.40 -4.91 0.07
CA ILE A 217 8.80 -4.52 0.10
C ILE A 217 9.04 -3.66 1.35
N PHE A 218 9.97 -4.09 2.20
CA PHE A 218 10.44 -3.34 3.36
C PHE A 218 11.88 -2.89 3.11
N TYR A 219 12.08 -1.57 3.04
CA TYR A 219 13.30 -0.96 2.52
C TYR A 219 13.62 0.36 3.25
N GLN A 220 14.92 0.68 3.36
CA GLN A 220 15.45 1.91 3.98
C GLN A 220 15.07 2.10 5.45
N GLN A 221 15.00 0.99 6.21
CA GLN A 221 14.76 0.99 7.66
C GLN A 221 16.02 0.61 8.44
N LEU A 222 16.05 0.89 9.75
CA LEU A 222 17.15 0.44 10.62
C LEU A 222 17.13 -1.08 10.80
N THR A 223 15.94 -1.66 10.96
CA THR A 223 15.75 -3.12 11.09
C THR A 223 14.49 -3.58 10.37
N GLY A 224 14.41 -4.87 10.02
CA GLY A 224 13.24 -5.47 9.38
C GLY A 224 13.13 -5.29 7.86
N ASN A 225 14.18 -4.81 7.19
CA ASN A 225 14.21 -4.81 5.73
C ASN A 225 14.17 -6.24 5.19
N ASN A 226 13.54 -6.45 4.03
CA ASN A 226 13.54 -7.73 3.33
C ASN A 226 14.15 -7.66 1.92
N VAL A 227 14.50 -6.45 1.46
CA VAL A 227 15.28 -6.22 0.24
C VAL A 227 16.56 -5.46 0.61
N PHE A 228 17.70 -5.98 0.15
CA PHE A 228 19.02 -5.46 0.51
C PHE A 228 19.82 -5.13 -0.75
N ASN A 229 20.38 -3.90 -0.78
CA ASN A 229 21.28 -3.42 -1.83
C ASN A 229 20.84 -3.74 -3.28
N PRO A 230 19.59 -3.45 -3.68
CA PRO A 230 19.17 -3.72 -5.04
C PRO A 230 19.88 -2.76 -6.01
N PRO A 231 20.17 -3.19 -7.26
CA PRO A 231 20.82 -2.33 -8.27
C PRO A 231 20.05 -1.04 -8.58
N LYS A 232 18.72 -1.07 -8.45
CA LYS A 232 17.83 0.09 -8.53
C LYS A 232 16.79 0.02 -7.42
N MET A 233 16.09 1.12 -7.17
CA MET A 233 15.01 1.19 -6.17
C MET A 233 14.01 0.02 -6.34
N PRO A 234 13.71 -0.72 -5.25
CA PRO A 234 12.83 -1.87 -5.30
C PRO A 234 11.38 -1.41 -5.24
N THR A 235 10.77 -1.28 -6.41
CA THR A 235 9.42 -0.72 -6.58
C THR A 235 8.39 -1.80 -6.88
N TYR A 236 7.10 -1.52 -6.72
CA TYR A 236 6.01 -2.47 -6.98
C TYR A 236 5.71 -2.59 -8.48
N ASN A 237 6.63 -3.21 -9.21
CA ASN A 237 6.48 -3.51 -10.64
C ASN A 237 7.33 -4.72 -11.07
N ALA A 238 7.40 -4.96 -12.38
CA ALA A 238 8.06 -6.11 -12.99
C ALA A 238 9.53 -6.29 -12.56
N ARG A 239 10.22 -5.19 -12.19
CA ARG A 239 11.59 -5.23 -11.64
C ARG A 239 11.73 -6.15 -10.44
N MET A 240 10.68 -6.26 -9.63
CA MET A 240 10.64 -7.06 -8.42
C MET A 240 9.73 -8.29 -8.58
N GLY A 241 9.35 -8.64 -9.82
CA GLY A 241 8.51 -9.80 -10.12
C GLY A 241 7.02 -9.62 -9.79
N PHE A 242 6.56 -8.38 -9.62
CA PHE A 242 5.13 -8.07 -9.51
C PHE A 242 4.55 -7.79 -10.89
N SER A 243 3.38 -8.33 -11.22
CA SER A 243 2.60 -7.92 -12.39
C SER A 243 1.64 -6.79 -12.03
N ASP A 244 1.22 -5.98 -13.00
CA ASP A 244 0.10 -5.05 -12.81
C ASP A 244 -1.22 -5.84 -12.62
N GLY A 245 -2.09 -5.34 -11.74
CA GLY A 245 -3.38 -5.95 -11.39
C GLY A 245 -3.30 -7.05 -10.30
N ALA A 246 -4.27 -7.95 -10.34
CA ALA A 246 -4.44 -9.04 -9.39
C ALA A 246 -3.29 -10.06 -9.48
N GLN A 247 -2.74 -10.45 -8.33
CA GLN A 247 -1.71 -11.50 -8.22
C GLN A 247 -2.40 -12.86 -8.07
N ASN A 248 -2.54 -13.60 -9.16
CA ASN A 248 -3.34 -14.84 -9.20
C ASN A 248 -2.56 -16.11 -8.84
N ASP A 249 -1.24 -16.03 -8.66
CA ASP A 249 -0.35 -17.16 -8.35
C ASP A 249 -0.05 -17.31 -6.85
N ILE A 250 -0.72 -16.56 -5.97
CA ILE A 250 -0.38 -16.42 -4.54
C ILE A 250 -0.91 -17.54 -3.62
N PHE A 251 -1.48 -18.59 -4.19
CA PHE A 251 -2.19 -19.63 -3.45
C PHE A 251 -1.35 -20.91 -3.31
N GLU A 252 -1.70 -21.75 -2.33
CA GLU A 252 -1.20 -23.12 -2.21
C GLU A 252 -1.59 -24.01 -3.40
#